data_AF-X7YQH1-F1
#
_entry.id   AF-X7YQH1-F1
#
_cell.length_a   1.000
_cell.length_b   1.000
_cell.length_c   1.000
_cell.angle_alpha   90.00
_cell.angle_beta   90.00
_cell.angle_gamma   90.00
#
_symmetry.space_group_name_H-M   'P 1'
#
loop_
_entity.id
_entity.type
_entity.pdbx_description
1 polymer ?
#
loop_
_entity_poly.entity_id
_entity_poly.type
_entity_poly.pdbx_seq_one_letter_code
_entity_poly.pdbx_strand_id
1 'polypeptide(L)' 'MEMVLMAAIMSQRFTFDLMPGHPIELEATLTLRPKHGVHVVARRRP' A
#
# COMPACT_ATOMS: atom_id res chain seq x y z
N MET A 1 -10.55 4.89 13.14
CA MET A 1 -10.74 6.16 12.41
C MET A 1 -9.46 6.63 11.73
N GLU A 2 -8.29 6.52 12.39
CA GLU A 2 -6.97 6.92 11.87
C GLU A 2 -6.66 6.44 10.43
N MET A 3 -6.79 5.14 10.15
CA MET A 3 -6.50 4.59 8.81
C MET A 3 -7.38 5.15 7.70
N VAL A 4 -8.62 5.54 8.02
CA VAL A 4 -9.54 6.17 7.04
C VAL A 4 -9.03 7.55 6.65
N LEU A 5 -8.59 8.35 7.64
CA LEU A 5 -8.02 9.67 7.39
C LEU A 5 -6.71 9.58 6.60
N MET A 6 -5.85 8.63 6.94
CA MET A 6 -4.61 8.40 6.20
C MET A 6 -4.90 8.02 4.74
N ALA A 7 -5.78 7.04 4.51
CA ALA A 7 -6.17 6.63 3.16
C ALA A 7 -6.80 7.78 2.37
N ALA A 8 -7.64 8.61 3.00
CA ALA A 8 -8.26 9.77 2.36
C ALA A 8 -7.22 10.81 1.93
N ILE A 9 -6.29 11.20 2.82
CA ILE A 9 -5.25 12.19 2.52
C ILE A 9 -4.33 11.68 1.40
N MET A 10 -3.92 10.41 1.45
CA MET A 10 -3.09 9.80 0.41
C MET A 10 -3.83 9.77 -0.94
N SER A 11 -5.09 9.35 -0.95
CA SER A 11 -5.90 9.17 -2.18
C SER A 11 -6.36 10.48 -2.82
N GLN A 12 -6.40 11.58 -2.06
CA GLN A 12 -6.63 12.92 -2.59
C GLN A 12 -5.44 13.44 -3.40
N ARG A 13 -4.21 13.03 -3.04
CA ARG A 13 -2.98 13.58 -3.62
C ARG A 13 -2.33 12.66 -4.64
N PHE A 14 -2.53 11.36 -4.49
CA PHE A 14 -1.84 10.35 -5.29
C PHE A 14 -2.78 9.23 -5.74
N THR A 15 -2.41 8.63 -6.86
CA THR A 15 -2.83 7.30 -7.30
C THR A 15 -1.63 6.36 -7.14
N PHE A 16 -1.88 5.11 -6.76
CA PHE A 16 -0.83 4.13 -6.49
C PHE A 16 -1.01 2.92 -7.39
N ASP A 17 0.03 2.54 -8.11
CA ASP A 17 0.08 1.29 -8.87
C ASP A 17 1.07 0.33 -8.21
N LEU A 18 0.77 -0.96 -8.20
CA LEU A 18 1.71 -1.97 -7.70
C LEU A 18 2.93 -2.05 -8.64
N MET A 19 4.14 -2.09 -8.08
CA MET A 19 5.34 -2.34 -8.87
C MET A 19 5.22 -3.69 -9.60
N PRO A 20 5.34 -3.72 -10.94
CA PRO A 20 5.20 -4.97 -11.70
C PRO A 20 6.17 -6.05 -11.20
N GLY A 21 5.65 -7.25 -10.98
CA GLY A 21 6.42 -8.41 -10.53
C GLY A 21 6.79 -8.41 -9.04
N HIS A 22 6.42 -7.40 -8.25
CA HIS A 22 6.66 -7.42 -6.80
C HIS A 22 5.77 -8.47 -6.11
N PRO A 23 6.33 -9.45 -5.39
CA PRO A 23 5.55 -10.54 -4.80
C PRO A 23 4.71 -10.06 -3.61
N ILE A 24 3.44 -10.48 -3.59
CA ILE A 24 2.53 -10.28 -2.45
C ILE A 24 2.34 -11.63 -1.75
N GLU A 25 3.34 -11.98 -0.93
CA GLU A 25 3.31 -13.15 -0.06
C GLU A 25 2.97 -12.74 1.37
N LEU A 26 2.17 -13.56 2.05
CA LEU A 26 1.84 -13.39 3.46
C LEU A 26 2.80 -14.22 4.32
N GLU A 27 3.27 -13.62 5.40
CA GLU A 27 3.96 -14.31 6.47
C GLU A 27 3.07 -14.32 7.72
N ALA A 28 2.82 -15.51 8.26
CA ALA A 28 2.08 -15.69 9.49
C ALA A 28 3.05 -15.60 10.68
N THR A 29 3.10 -14.42 11.31
CA THR A 29 3.83 -14.20 12.56
C THR A 29 2.84 -14.29 13.74
N LEU A 30 2.74 -13.26 14.60
CA LEU A 30 1.61 -13.09 15.52
C LEU A 30 0.35 -12.60 14.80
N THR A 31 0.53 -11.79 13.76
CA THR A 31 -0.52 -11.36 12.82
C THR A 31 -0.05 -11.61 11.39
N LEU A 32 -0.97 -11.63 10.42
CA LEU A 32 -0.60 -11.69 9.01
C LEU A 32 0.11 -10.40 8.61
N ARG A 33 1.25 -10.54 7.91
CA ARG A 33 2.01 -9.41 7.39
C ARG A 33 2.47 -9.68 5.95
N PRO A 34 2.59 -8.66 5.09
CA PRO A 34 3.26 -8.80 3.81
C PRO A 34 4.74 -9.09 4.07
N LYS A 35 5.21 -10.27 3.66
CA LYS A 35 6.59 -10.75 3.89
C LYS A 35 7.64 -9.83 3.29
N HIS A 36 7.33 -9.22 2.15
CA HIS A 36 8.23 -8.34 1.39
C HIS A 36 7.75 -6.88 1.35
N GLY A 37 6.84 -6.51 2.24
CA GLY A 37 6.14 -5.23 2.16
C GLY A 37 5.28 -5.11 0.89
N VAL A 38 4.77 -3.90 0.63
CA VAL A 38 3.99 -3.60 -0.59
C VAL A 38 4.69 -2.47 -1.34
N HIS A 39 5.36 -2.81 -2.45
CA HIS A 39 6.05 -1.83 -3.27
C HIS A 39 5.08 -1.22 -4.28
N VAL A 40 4.77 0.06 -4.10
CA VAL A 40 3.89 0.83 -4.99
C VAL A 40 4.64 1.99 -5.63
N VAL A 41 4.22 2.37 -6.83
CA VAL A 41 4.63 3.59 -7.52
C VAL A 41 3.51 4.63 -7.35
N ALA A 42 3.84 5.78 -6.77
CA ALA A 42 2.89 6.86 -6.57
C ALA A 42 2.95 7.87 -7.74
N ARG A 43 1.79 8.22 -8.28
CA ARG A 43 1.62 9.28 -9.29
C ARG A 43 0.69 10.36 -8.75
N ARG A 44 1.05 11.64 -8.94
CA ARG A 44 0.21 12.76 -8.49
C ARG A 44 -1.16 12.67 -9.15
N ARG A 45 -2.21 12.82 -8.34
CA ARG A 45 -3.59 12.85 -8.85
C ARG A 45 -3.86 14.23 -9.49
N PRO A 46 -4.44 14.27 -10.71
CA PRO A 46 -4.81 15.54 -11.36
C PRO A 46 -5.88 16.28 -10.57
#